data_AF-A0A1R1M2M7-F1
#
_entry.id   AF-A0A1R1M2M7-F1
#
_cell.length_a   1.000
_cell.length_b   1.000
_cell.length_c   1.000
_cell.angle_alpha   90.00
_cell.angle_beta   90.00
_cell.angle_gamma   90.00
#
_symmetry.space_group_name_H-M   'P 1'
#
loop_
_entity.id
_entity.type
_entity.pdbx_description
1 polymer ?
#
loop_
_entity_poly.entity_id
_entity_poly.type
_entity_poly.pdbx_seq_one_letter_code
_entity_poly.pdbx_strand_id
1 'polypeptide(L)'
;MAAQLIVTPDQHLQEVLNEAAEGDQILVTPGLYKGNFIIDKPLTLSGQPGTIIDGQGLGNAITLKAEGITVSDLRIQNWGDNLTDLNAGVFVAKKATGAIISNNSFYGITSGIWVDSTQDIQVLDNKIEGDLTIRSQDRGNGIHLFNVGGARVKNNEVWHTRDGIYIDTSNGNELNGNFLHDLRYGVHYMYSYTNQVINNHTLNTRTGYALMQSKFLTVVNNRSENDQNYGILMNFITNSTIDNNHIIGVQTGRNPHLVENSNKISGAEGKALFMYNSVFNNIINNQFNESDLGIHLTAGSEDNVISGNTFISNKEQVKYVSNRKQDWSANGRGNYWSDYLGWDMNDDGVGDTQYEPNDGVDKLLWKYPAVKVLLNSPAVETLRWVQRQFPVFKSPGVYDSAPLMNSPFANPEASTAASANSNRPEALTQR
;
A
#
# COMPACT_ATOMS: atom_id res chain seq x y z
N MET A 1 15.98 -25.52 33.88
CA MET A 1 15.54 -26.08 32.59
C MET A 1 14.17 -25.49 32.33
N ALA A 2 13.90 -25.02 31.11
CA ALA A 2 12.56 -24.57 30.73
C ALA A 2 11.58 -25.73 30.87
N ALA A 3 10.48 -25.51 31.60
CA ALA A 3 9.41 -26.47 31.78
C ALA A 3 8.23 -26.12 30.86
N GLN A 4 7.45 -27.13 30.49
CA GLN A 4 6.15 -26.93 29.86
C GLN A 4 5.06 -27.02 30.93
N LEU A 5 4.30 -25.93 31.10
CA LEU A 5 3.17 -25.84 32.03
C LEU A 5 1.88 -25.87 31.22
N ILE A 6 1.02 -26.85 31.48
CA ILE A 6 -0.29 -26.95 30.86
C ILE A 6 -1.31 -26.26 31.75
N VAL A 7 -2.07 -25.33 31.19
CA VAL A 7 -3.08 -24.54 31.90
C VAL A 7 -4.46 -24.83 31.33
N THR A 8 -5.42 -25.12 32.19
CA THR A 8 -6.82 -25.35 31.83
C THR A 8 -7.69 -24.13 32.17
N PRO A 9 -8.89 -23.97 31.57
CA PRO A 9 -9.73 -22.78 31.77
C PRO A 9 -10.24 -22.57 33.21
N ASP A 10 -10.23 -23.62 34.04
CA ASP A 10 -10.57 -23.57 35.47
C ASP A 10 -9.42 -23.05 36.35
N GLN A 11 -8.20 -22.96 35.82
CA GLN A 11 -7.04 -22.40 36.51
C GLN A 11 -6.91 -20.89 36.27
N HIS A 12 -6.32 -20.19 37.25
CA HIS A 12 -6.02 -18.77 37.13
C HIS A 12 -4.77 -18.54 36.28
N LEU A 13 -4.93 -18.30 34.98
CA LEU A 13 -3.81 -18.11 34.04
C LEU A 13 -2.80 -17.05 34.50
N GLN A 14 -3.25 -15.94 35.11
CA GLN A 14 -2.32 -14.92 35.62
C GLN A 14 -1.44 -15.43 36.76
N GLU A 15 -1.97 -16.29 37.65
CA GLU A 15 -1.17 -16.88 38.73
C GLU A 15 -0.09 -17.79 38.15
N VAL A 16 -0.42 -18.59 37.14
CA VAL A 16 0.56 -19.44 36.44
C VAL A 16 1.64 -18.59 35.77
N LEU A 17 1.27 -17.50 35.09
CA LEU A 17 2.23 -16.56 34.48
C LEU A 17 3.16 -15.94 35.54
N ASN A 18 2.62 -15.60 36.71
CA ASN A 18 3.39 -15.02 37.82
C ASN A 18 4.36 -16.04 38.44
N GLU A 19 3.99 -17.31 38.51
CA GLU A 19 4.80 -18.38 39.11
C GLU A 19 5.83 -18.99 38.15
N ALA A 20 5.58 -18.91 36.84
CA ALA A 20 6.47 -19.45 35.81
C ALA A 20 7.91 -18.92 35.93
N ALA A 21 8.88 -19.79 35.63
CA ALA A 21 10.27 -19.42 35.51
C ALA A 21 10.57 -18.82 34.14
N GLU A 22 11.67 -18.07 34.04
CA GLU A 22 12.15 -17.56 32.76
C GLU A 22 12.48 -18.72 31.80
N GLY A 23 12.01 -18.61 30.56
CA GLY A 23 12.13 -19.60 29.50
C GLY A 23 11.03 -20.67 29.49
N ASP A 24 10.12 -20.69 30.47
CA ASP A 24 9.03 -21.67 30.49
C ASP A 24 8.07 -21.51 29.30
N GLN A 25 7.39 -22.61 28.97
CA GLN A 25 6.36 -22.66 27.93
C GLN A 25 5.00 -22.91 28.58
N ILE A 26 4.12 -21.93 28.50
CA ILE A 26 2.75 -21.99 28.99
C ILE A 26 1.84 -22.39 27.84
N LEU A 27 1.33 -23.62 27.89
CA LEU A 27 0.38 -24.17 26.91
C LEU A 27 -1.03 -24.11 27.50
N VAL A 28 -1.88 -23.22 26.97
CA VAL A 28 -3.27 -23.10 27.41
C VAL A 28 -4.18 -24.02 26.58
N THR A 29 -4.90 -24.93 27.25
CA THR A 29 -5.83 -25.88 26.61
C THR A 29 -7.08 -25.17 26.11
N PRO A 30 -7.87 -25.78 25.20
CA PRO A 30 -9.04 -25.15 24.61
C PRO A 30 -10.05 -24.70 25.67
N GLY A 31 -10.64 -23.52 25.45
CA GLY A 31 -11.60 -22.91 26.36
C GLY A 31 -11.43 -21.40 26.47
N LEU A 32 -12.22 -20.81 27.36
CA LEU A 32 -12.33 -19.36 27.52
C LEU A 32 -11.59 -18.90 28.78
N TYR A 33 -10.56 -18.07 28.58
CA TYR A 33 -9.77 -17.44 29.64
C TYR A 33 -10.17 -15.95 29.71
N LYS A 34 -10.90 -15.60 30.76
CA LYS A 34 -11.43 -14.25 30.96
C LYS A 34 -10.45 -13.41 31.77
N GLY A 35 -10.16 -12.22 31.29
CA GLY A 35 -9.36 -11.22 32.00
C GLY A 35 -8.26 -10.60 31.15
N ASN A 36 -7.42 -9.84 31.81
CA ASN A 36 -6.29 -9.14 31.21
C ASN A 36 -4.99 -9.74 31.75
N PHE A 37 -4.11 -10.17 30.85
CA PHE A 37 -2.93 -10.94 31.23
C PHE A 37 -1.65 -10.13 31.03
N ILE A 38 -0.77 -10.16 32.04
CA ILE A 38 0.53 -9.49 32.01
C ILE A 38 1.60 -10.56 31.99
N ILE A 39 2.51 -10.45 31.02
CA ILE A 39 3.70 -11.29 30.91
C ILE A 39 4.92 -10.38 31.13
N ASP A 40 5.57 -10.53 32.28
CA ASP A 40 6.69 -9.70 32.73
C ASP A 40 8.00 -10.49 32.90
N LYS A 41 8.05 -11.70 32.34
CA LYS A 41 9.23 -12.57 32.26
C LYS A 41 9.40 -13.08 30.83
N PRO A 42 10.63 -13.37 30.38
CA PRO A 42 10.86 -14.07 29.12
C PRO A 42 10.21 -15.46 29.17
N LEU A 43 9.14 -15.69 28.40
CA LEU A 43 8.46 -16.99 28.32
C LEU A 43 7.63 -17.09 27.05
N THR A 44 7.12 -18.29 26.76
CA THR A 44 6.17 -18.52 25.67
C THR A 44 4.76 -18.76 26.22
N LEU A 45 3.77 -18.04 25.72
CA LEU A 45 2.35 -18.33 25.92
C LEU A 45 1.77 -18.81 24.58
N SER A 46 1.32 -20.06 24.52
CA SER A 46 0.78 -20.68 23.30
C SER A 46 -0.57 -21.34 23.54
N GLY A 47 -1.48 -21.25 22.57
CA GLY A 47 -2.80 -21.91 22.63
C GLY A 47 -2.91 -23.21 21.85
N GLN A 48 -3.83 -24.06 22.30
CA GLN A 48 -4.37 -25.15 21.48
C GLN A 48 -5.59 -24.67 20.67
N PRO A 49 -5.96 -25.34 19.56
CA PRO A 49 -7.14 -24.98 18.78
C PRO A 49 -8.39 -24.89 19.66
N GLY A 50 -9.04 -23.72 19.68
CA GLY A 50 -10.20 -23.44 20.53
C GLY A 50 -9.88 -22.68 21.82
N THR A 51 -8.63 -22.27 22.05
CA THR A 51 -8.27 -21.35 23.14
C THR A 51 -8.65 -19.91 22.81
N ILE A 52 -9.40 -19.27 23.71
CA ILE A 52 -9.86 -17.89 23.60
C ILE A 52 -9.40 -17.09 24.83
N ILE A 53 -8.66 -16.02 24.60
CA ILE A 53 -8.39 -14.94 25.56
C ILE A 53 -9.45 -13.85 25.35
N ASP A 54 -10.22 -13.55 26.40
CA ASP A 54 -11.28 -12.55 26.36
C ASP A 54 -11.00 -11.42 27.36
N GLY A 55 -10.70 -10.22 26.82
CA GLY A 55 -10.37 -9.02 27.58
C GLY A 55 -11.56 -8.33 28.26
N GLN A 56 -12.77 -8.87 28.13
CA GLN A 56 -14.00 -8.42 28.80
C GLN A 56 -14.38 -6.95 28.59
N GLY A 57 -13.93 -6.34 27.50
CA GLY A 57 -14.15 -4.93 27.16
C GLY A 57 -13.31 -3.96 27.99
N LEU A 58 -12.27 -4.43 28.68
CA LEU A 58 -11.44 -3.63 29.57
C LEU A 58 -9.96 -3.77 29.23
N GLY A 59 -9.21 -2.67 29.32
CA GLY A 59 -7.75 -2.67 29.21
C GLY A 59 -7.18 -3.35 27.95
N ASN A 60 -5.94 -3.79 28.06
CA ASN A 60 -5.29 -4.67 27.08
C ASN A 60 -5.63 -6.13 27.38
N ALA A 61 -5.92 -6.96 26.37
CA ALA A 61 -6.13 -8.38 26.63
C ALA A 61 -4.82 -9.07 27.09
N ILE A 62 -3.69 -8.77 26.43
CA ILE A 62 -2.36 -9.23 26.84
C ILE A 62 -1.37 -8.06 26.83
N THR A 63 -0.55 -7.94 27.87
CA THR A 63 0.52 -6.94 27.98
C THR A 63 1.88 -7.60 28.14
N LEU A 64 2.81 -7.33 27.22
CA LEU A 64 4.18 -7.85 27.23
C LEU A 64 5.12 -6.81 27.83
N LYS A 65 5.86 -7.18 28.89
CA LYS A 65 6.74 -6.26 29.65
C LYS A 65 8.20 -6.70 29.76
N ALA A 66 8.54 -7.90 29.29
CA ALA A 66 9.90 -8.43 29.26
C ALA A 66 10.36 -8.80 27.86
N GLU A 67 11.67 -8.89 27.68
CA GLU A 67 12.29 -9.30 26.43
C GLU A 67 11.98 -10.76 26.08
N GLY A 68 12.05 -11.09 24.79
CA GLY A 68 11.99 -12.48 24.32
C GLY A 68 10.67 -13.21 24.59
N ILE A 69 9.57 -12.50 24.85
CA ILE A 69 8.25 -13.10 25.05
C ILE A 69 7.70 -13.59 23.70
N THR A 70 7.15 -14.80 23.67
CA THR A 70 6.39 -15.32 22.53
C THR A 70 4.92 -15.47 22.90
N VAL A 71 4.01 -14.99 22.04
CA VAL A 71 2.56 -15.20 22.14
C VAL A 71 2.06 -15.80 20.83
N SER A 72 1.52 -17.02 20.87
CA SER A 72 1.11 -17.72 19.66
C SER A 72 -0.15 -18.57 19.79
N ASP A 73 -0.80 -18.82 18.64
CA ASP A 73 -1.88 -19.81 18.52
C ASP A 73 -3.11 -19.50 19.39
N LEU A 74 -3.38 -18.22 19.66
CA LEU A 74 -4.52 -17.76 20.46
C LEU A 74 -5.59 -17.10 19.58
N ARG A 75 -6.86 -17.25 20.00
CA ARG A 75 -7.91 -16.27 19.67
C ARG A 75 -7.96 -15.21 20.76
N ILE A 76 -7.76 -13.94 20.41
CA ILE A 76 -7.77 -12.81 21.34
C ILE A 76 -8.92 -11.90 20.95
N GLN A 77 -9.82 -11.59 21.89
CA GLN A 77 -11.01 -10.82 21.60
C GLN A 77 -11.44 -9.90 22.74
N ASN A 78 -12.34 -8.98 22.42
CA ASN A 78 -13.05 -8.15 23.40
C ASN A 78 -12.10 -7.41 24.36
N TRP A 79 -11.02 -6.81 23.88
CA TRP A 79 -10.23 -5.87 24.70
C TRP A 79 -10.92 -4.50 24.78
N GLY A 80 -10.40 -3.59 25.61
CA GLY A 80 -11.04 -2.30 25.87
C GLY A 80 -10.95 -1.27 24.74
N ASP A 81 -11.72 -0.18 24.86
CA ASP A 81 -11.87 0.86 23.82
C ASP A 81 -11.15 2.19 24.10
N ASN A 82 -10.57 2.34 25.28
CA ASN A 82 -9.87 3.57 25.65
C ASN A 82 -8.58 3.79 24.83
N LEU A 83 -8.65 4.71 23.87
CA LEU A 83 -7.51 5.15 23.06
C LEU A 83 -6.46 5.92 23.87
N THR A 84 -6.82 6.53 24.99
CA THR A 84 -5.86 7.25 25.87
C THR A 84 -4.96 6.27 26.61
N ASP A 85 -5.53 5.15 27.06
CA ASP A 85 -4.79 4.08 27.75
C ASP A 85 -4.13 3.10 26.76
N LEU A 86 -4.24 3.38 25.46
CA LEU A 86 -3.67 2.58 24.37
C LEU A 86 -4.18 1.13 24.36
N ASN A 87 -5.47 0.93 24.69
CA ASN A 87 -6.04 -0.41 24.75
C ASN A 87 -5.86 -1.17 23.43
N ALA A 88 -5.39 -2.42 23.55
CA ALA A 88 -5.09 -3.29 22.44
C ALA A 88 -5.33 -4.78 22.76
N GLY A 89 -5.45 -5.60 21.73
CA GLY A 89 -5.43 -7.06 21.89
C GLY A 89 -4.12 -7.53 22.51
N VAL A 90 -3.00 -7.12 21.92
CA VAL A 90 -1.66 -7.27 22.52
C VAL A 90 -0.98 -5.90 22.57
N PHE A 91 -0.57 -5.49 23.77
CA PHE A 91 0.27 -4.31 23.99
C PHE A 91 1.71 -4.75 24.29
N VAL A 92 2.65 -4.28 23.49
CA VAL A 92 4.09 -4.54 23.64
C VAL A 92 4.74 -3.30 24.24
N ALA A 93 5.17 -3.40 25.50
CA ALA A 93 5.81 -2.29 26.19
C ALA A 93 7.27 -2.09 25.76
N LYS A 94 7.83 -0.93 26.10
CA LYS A 94 9.20 -0.49 25.71
C LYS A 94 10.32 -1.48 26.01
N LYS A 95 10.17 -2.28 27.07
CA LYS A 95 11.17 -3.28 27.49
C LYS A 95 11.03 -4.64 26.80
N ALA A 96 9.93 -4.86 26.08
CA ALA A 96 9.65 -6.13 25.41
C ALA A 96 10.32 -6.20 24.03
N THR A 97 11.65 -6.10 24.03
CA THR A 97 12.47 -6.26 22.83
C THR A 97 12.46 -7.71 22.37
N GLY A 98 12.51 -7.93 21.05
CA GLY A 98 12.56 -9.29 20.51
C GLY A 98 11.28 -10.10 20.69
N ALA A 99 10.17 -9.48 21.09
CA ALA A 99 8.90 -10.18 21.29
C ALA A 99 8.37 -10.75 19.96
N ILE A 100 7.78 -11.94 20.02
CA ILE A 100 7.20 -12.65 18.87
C ILE A 100 5.70 -12.80 19.10
N ILE A 101 4.89 -12.19 18.24
CA ILE A 101 3.44 -12.38 18.22
C ILE A 101 3.11 -13.10 16.92
N SER A 102 2.77 -14.38 16.99
CA SER A 102 2.64 -15.22 15.79
C SER A 102 1.40 -16.11 15.74
N ASN A 103 0.79 -16.26 14.57
CA ASN A 103 -0.33 -17.19 14.34
C ASN A 103 -1.52 -16.97 15.30
N ASN A 104 -1.82 -15.73 15.68
CA ASN A 104 -2.98 -15.40 16.51
C ASN A 104 -4.13 -14.85 15.64
N SER A 105 -5.36 -15.01 16.13
CA SER A 105 -6.55 -14.37 15.56
C SER A 105 -7.10 -13.31 16.52
N PHE A 106 -7.38 -12.11 16.01
CA PHE A 106 -7.83 -10.97 16.80
C PHE A 106 -9.20 -10.49 16.31
N TYR A 107 -10.08 -10.15 17.25
CA TYR A 107 -11.35 -9.47 16.96
C TYR A 107 -11.65 -8.40 18.01
N GLY A 108 -11.73 -7.13 17.59
CA GLY A 108 -12.02 -6.04 18.52
C GLY A 108 -12.14 -4.66 17.87
N ILE A 109 -12.25 -3.65 18.72
CA ILE A 109 -12.66 -2.29 18.36
C ILE A 109 -11.48 -1.31 18.19
N THR A 110 -10.47 -1.41 19.06
CA THR A 110 -9.26 -0.59 19.03
C THR A 110 -8.10 -1.37 18.40
N SER A 111 -6.85 -1.09 18.77
CA SER A 111 -5.71 -1.63 18.04
C SER A 111 -5.57 -3.14 18.28
N GLY A 112 -5.33 -3.93 17.24
CA GLY A 112 -5.10 -5.37 17.41
C GLY A 112 -3.79 -5.61 18.16
N ILE A 113 -2.69 -5.10 17.60
CA ILE A 113 -1.35 -5.14 18.17
C ILE A 113 -0.81 -3.72 18.26
N TRP A 114 -0.45 -3.29 19.47
CA TRP A 114 0.22 -2.02 19.71
C TRP A 114 1.65 -2.26 20.17
N VAL A 115 2.61 -1.67 19.48
CA VAL A 115 4.03 -1.73 19.82
C VAL A 115 4.53 -0.34 20.19
N ASP A 116 4.86 -0.15 21.47
CA ASP A 116 5.33 1.14 22.00
C ASP A 116 6.85 1.14 22.22
N SER A 117 7.57 1.92 21.41
CA SER A 117 8.95 2.34 21.64
C SER A 117 9.91 1.18 21.97
N THR A 118 9.85 0.09 21.20
CA THR A 118 10.70 -1.11 21.38
C THR A 118 11.36 -1.52 20.06
N GLN A 119 12.16 -2.59 20.08
CA GLN A 119 12.98 -3.02 18.94
C GLN A 119 12.91 -4.53 18.69
N ASP A 120 13.24 -4.90 17.45
CA ASP A 120 13.44 -6.28 16.98
C ASP A 120 12.24 -7.22 17.19
N ILE A 121 11.04 -6.65 17.26
CA ILE A 121 9.79 -7.41 17.40
C ILE A 121 9.43 -8.12 16.10
N GLN A 122 8.71 -9.23 16.24
CA GLN A 122 8.21 -10.02 15.12
C GLN A 122 6.70 -10.19 15.24
N VAL A 123 5.96 -9.70 14.24
CA VAL A 123 4.51 -9.84 14.13
C VAL A 123 4.23 -10.67 12.89
N LEU A 124 3.96 -11.96 13.08
CA LEU A 124 4.03 -12.97 12.03
C LEU A 124 2.71 -13.72 11.86
N ASP A 125 2.20 -13.84 10.65
CA ASP A 125 1.09 -14.76 10.34
C ASP A 125 -0.17 -14.55 11.19
N ASN A 126 -0.42 -13.33 11.69
CA ASN A 126 -1.62 -13.02 12.49
C ASN A 126 -2.79 -12.61 11.60
N LYS A 127 -4.00 -12.85 12.09
CA LYS A 127 -5.26 -12.42 11.47
C LYS A 127 -5.96 -11.41 12.36
N ILE A 128 -6.18 -10.19 11.88
CA ILE A 128 -6.70 -9.10 12.69
C ILE A 128 -7.94 -8.48 12.04
N GLU A 129 -9.09 -8.67 12.69
CA GLU A 129 -10.36 -8.12 12.26
C GLU A 129 -10.83 -6.99 13.18
N GLY A 130 -11.27 -5.88 12.57
CA GLY A 130 -11.96 -4.80 13.27
C GLY A 130 -13.48 -4.97 13.33
N ASP A 131 -14.12 -4.28 14.27
CA ASP A 131 -15.58 -4.31 14.44
C ASP A 131 -16.31 -3.38 13.46
N LEU A 132 -17.15 -3.96 12.59
CA LEU A 132 -17.92 -3.22 11.60
C LEU A 132 -19.03 -2.31 12.17
N THR A 133 -19.45 -2.52 13.42
CA THR A 133 -20.46 -1.67 14.09
C THR A 133 -19.90 -0.28 14.43
N ILE A 134 -18.59 -0.14 14.49
CA ILE A 134 -17.88 1.12 14.71
C ILE A 134 -17.63 1.80 13.36
N ARG A 135 -17.74 3.13 13.29
CA ARG A 135 -17.37 3.87 12.06
C ARG A 135 -15.89 3.68 11.78
N SER A 136 -15.51 3.47 10.51
CA SER A 136 -14.11 3.22 10.11
C SER A 136 -13.09 4.19 10.72
N GLN A 137 -13.40 5.48 10.86
CA GLN A 137 -12.46 6.48 11.43
C GLN A 137 -12.25 6.35 12.94
N ASP A 138 -13.22 5.75 13.66
CA ASP A 138 -13.22 5.59 15.11
C ASP A 138 -12.64 4.24 15.55
N ARG A 139 -12.37 3.33 14.59
CA ARG A 139 -11.70 2.04 14.86
C ARG A 139 -10.20 2.24 15.17
N GLY A 140 -9.61 1.27 15.85
CA GLY A 140 -8.16 1.18 15.97
C GLY A 140 -7.47 0.66 14.70
N ASN A 141 -6.14 0.70 14.70
CA ASN A 141 -5.33 0.15 13.61
C ASN A 141 -5.12 -1.35 13.85
N GLY A 142 -4.91 -2.15 12.81
CA GLY A 142 -4.63 -3.58 13.03
C GLY A 142 -3.30 -3.77 13.76
N ILE A 143 -2.24 -3.24 13.17
CA ILE A 143 -0.89 -3.23 13.74
C ILE A 143 -0.43 -1.78 13.85
N HIS A 144 -0.08 -1.34 15.06
CA HIS A 144 0.42 -0.01 15.35
C HIS A 144 1.86 -0.08 15.82
N LEU A 145 2.77 0.53 15.05
CA LEU A 145 4.18 0.68 15.39
C LEU A 145 4.47 2.14 15.72
N PHE A 146 4.76 2.43 16.99
CA PHE A 146 5.15 3.76 17.44
C PHE A 146 6.58 3.75 17.97
N ASN A 147 7.49 4.50 17.32
CA ASN A 147 8.90 4.58 17.68
C ASN A 147 9.62 3.21 17.72
N VAL A 148 9.35 2.37 16.72
CA VAL A 148 9.85 0.99 16.62
C VAL A 148 11.04 0.89 15.67
N GLY A 149 12.02 0.06 16.03
CA GLY A 149 13.18 -0.22 15.17
C GLY A 149 13.41 -1.71 14.93
N GLY A 150 13.83 -2.10 13.73
CA GLY A 150 14.19 -3.49 13.42
C GLY A 150 13.02 -4.50 13.40
N ALA A 151 11.77 -4.02 13.40
CA ALA A 151 10.60 -4.89 13.41
C ALA A 151 10.46 -5.68 12.11
N ARG A 152 9.92 -6.90 12.23
CA ARG A 152 9.47 -7.71 11.11
C ARG A 152 7.98 -7.93 11.21
N VAL A 153 7.22 -7.30 10.33
CA VAL A 153 5.77 -7.48 10.22
C VAL A 153 5.49 -8.26 8.94
N LYS A 154 5.28 -9.57 9.08
CA LYS A 154 5.23 -10.49 7.93
C LYS A 154 3.98 -11.34 7.87
N ASN A 155 3.46 -11.51 6.66
CA ASN A 155 2.37 -12.44 6.34
C ASN A 155 1.10 -12.24 7.18
N ASN A 156 0.86 -11.05 7.71
CA ASN A 156 -0.35 -10.78 8.47
C ASN A 156 -1.51 -10.47 7.52
N GLU A 157 -2.70 -10.87 7.93
CA GLU A 157 -3.96 -10.54 7.29
C GLU A 157 -4.72 -9.55 8.18
N VAL A 158 -5.02 -8.35 7.66
CA VAL A 158 -5.70 -7.29 8.42
C VAL A 158 -6.85 -6.71 7.63
N TRP A 159 -8.04 -6.68 8.24
CA TRP A 159 -9.23 -6.16 7.60
C TRP A 159 -10.23 -5.56 8.58
N HIS A 160 -11.12 -4.71 8.06
CA HIS A 160 -12.16 -4.02 8.82
C HIS A 160 -11.67 -3.16 9.99
N THR A 161 -10.36 -3.04 10.24
CA THR A 161 -9.79 -2.04 11.15
C THR A 161 -9.84 -0.66 10.50
N ARG A 162 -9.34 0.38 11.18
CA ARG A 162 -9.20 1.70 10.55
C ARG A 162 -8.13 1.67 9.47
N ASP A 163 -6.89 1.44 9.89
CA ASP A 163 -5.74 1.24 9.01
C ASP A 163 -5.15 -0.15 9.26
N GLY A 164 -4.54 -0.75 8.26
CA GLY A 164 -3.96 -2.09 8.35
C GLY A 164 -2.70 -2.09 9.21
N ILE A 165 -1.65 -1.49 8.68
CA ILE A 165 -0.39 -1.23 9.40
C ILE A 165 -0.18 0.28 9.48
N TYR A 166 -0.21 0.82 10.70
CA TYR A 166 0.16 2.20 10.99
C TYR A 166 1.55 2.25 11.59
N ILE A 167 2.43 3.05 11.00
CA ILE A 167 3.82 3.19 11.42
C ILE A 167 4.19 4.67 11.58
N ASP A 168 4.63 5.02 12.78
CA ASP A 168 4.95 6.40 13.17
C ASP A 168 6.32 6.47 13.84
N THR A 169 7.17 7.37 13.36
CA THR A 169 8.51 7.64 13.89
C THR A 169 9.35 6.36 14.06
N SER A 170 9.12 5.38 13.19
CA SER A 170 9.69 4.03 13.32
C SER A 170 10.60 3.75 12.12
N ASN A 171 11.81 3.23 12.37
CA ASN A 171 12.87 3.19 11.36
C ASN A 171 13.51 1.82 11.21
N GLY A 172 13.93 1.45 10.00
CA GLY A 172 14.67 0.20 9.78
C GLY A 172 13.81 -1.06 9.95
N ASN A 173 12.51 -0.96 9.69
CA ASN A 173 11.54 -2.05 9.81
C ASN A 173 11.27 -2.69 8.44
N GLU A 174 10.85 -3.96 8.46
CA GLU A 174 10.45 -4.73 7.29
C GLU A 174 8.96 -5.09 7.38
N LEU A 175 8.15 -4.52 6.48
CA LEU A 175 6.75 -4.86 6.26
C LEU A 175 6.68 -5.73 4.99
N ASN A 176 6.49 -7.04 5.14
CA ASN A 176 6.65 -7.98 4.02
C ASN A 176 5.51 -8.99 3.88
N GLY A 177 4.91 -9.11 2.70
CA GLY A 177 3.96 -10.19 2.41
C GLY A 177 2.62 -10.05 3.14
N ASN A 178 2.27 -8.88 3.66
CA ASN A 178 1.01 -8.70 4.37
C ASN A 178 -0.16 -8.52 3.39
N PHE A 179 -1.32 -9.05 3.74
CA PHE A 179 -2.57 -8.88 3.02
C PHE A 179 -3.50 -7.95 3.80
N LEU A 180 -3.85 -6.81 3.20
CA LEU A 180 -4.46 -5.68 3.90
C LEU A 180 -5.70 -5.23 3.11
N HIS A 181 -6.90 -5.54 3.58
CA HIS A 181 -8.10 -5.37 2.75
C HIS A 181 -9.31 -4.79 3.47
N ASP A 182 -10.14 -4.05 2.74
CA ASP A 182 -11.36 -3.41 3.26
C ASP A 182 -11.06 -2.40 4.39
N LEU A 183 -10.04 -1.58 4.15
CA LEU A 183 -9.45 -0.62 5.10
C LEU A 183 -9.59 0.82 4.62
N ARG A 184 -9.43 1.78 5.54
CA ARG A 184 -9.13 3.15 5.12
C ARG A 184 -7.77 3.16 4.42
N TYR A 185 -6.71 2.83 5.15
CA TYR A 185 -5.36 2.72 4.60
C TYR A 185 -4.80 1.32 4.79
N GLY A 186 -4.23 0.74 3.74
CA GLY A 186 -3.50 -0.53 3.87
C GLY A 186 -2.27 -0.34 4.76
N VAL A 187 -1.31 0.42 4.25
CA VAL A 187 -0.10 0.83 4.99
C VAL A 187 -0.10 2.36 5.14
N HIS A 188 0.06 2.85 6.36
CA HIS A 188 0.03 4.28 6.69
C HIS A 188 1.30 4.70 7.45
N TYR A 189 2.14 5.50 6.78
CA TYR A 189 3.39 6.04 7.32
C TYR A 189 3.25 7.46 7.83
N MET A 190 3.91 7.73 8.96
CA MET A 190 4.20 9.07 9.46
C MET A 190 5.67 9.12 9.93
N TYR A 191 6.46 10.06 9.41
CA TYR A 191 7.82 10.37 9.91
C TYR A 191 8.77 9.16 10.07
N SER A 192 8.69 8.17 9.18
CA SER A 192 9.32 6.85 9.37
C SER A 192 10.30 6.55 8.23
N TYR A 193 11.56 6.28 8.54
CA TYR A 193 12.67 6.27 7.57
C TYR A 193 13.32 4.89 7.42
N THR A 194 14.04 4.70 6.30
CA THR A 194 14.86 3.49 6.05
C THR A 194 14.10 2.18 6.22
N ASN A 195 12.79 2.19 5.94
CA ASN A 195 11.92 1.02 6.06
C ASN A 195 11.74 0.34 4.70
N GLN A 196 11.48 -0.96 4.78
CA GLN A 196 11.19 -1.82 3.64
C GLN A 196 9.69 -2.16 3.63
N VAL A 197 9.01 -1.85 2.53
CA VAL A 197 7.62 -2.22 2.25
C VAL A 197 7.64 -3.10 1.02
N ILE A 198 7.59 -4.41 1.20
CA ILE A 198 7.93 -5.38 0.15
C ILE A 198 6.83 -6.44 0.00
N ASN A 199 6.45 -6.78 -1.23
CA ASN A 199 5.52 -7.89 -1.52
C ASN A 199 4.16 -7.81 -0.78
N ASN A 200 3.73 -6.63 -0.33
CA ASN A 200 2.43 -6.49 0.33
C ASN A 200 1.32 -6.41 -0.72
N HIS A 201 0.11 -6.76 -0.31
CA HIS A 201 -1.08 -6.69 -1.15
C HIS A 201 -2.18 -5.95 -0.43
N THR A 202 -2.63 -4.84 -1.03
CA THR A 202 -3.79 -4.08 -0.58
C THR A 202 -4.95 -4.26 -1.53
N LEU A 203 -6.15 -4.49 -0.98
CA LEU A 203 -7.37 -4.71 -1.76
C LEU A 203 -8.54 -3.91 -1.18
N ASN A 204 -9.31 -3.25 -2.04
CA ASN A 204 -10.51 -2.52 -1.64
C ASN A 204 -10.26 -1.50 -0.52
N THR A 205 -9.16 -0.75 -0.58
CA THR A 205 -8.90 0.28 0.44
C THR A 205 -9.33 1.68 -0.04
N ARG A 206 -9.37 2.67 0.85
CA ARG A 206 -9.42 4.08 0.41
C ARG A 206 -8.06 4.50 -0.16
N THR A 207 -6.98 4.04 0.45
CA THR A 207 -5.61 4.21 -0.07
C THR A 207 -4.76 3.00 0.26
N GLY A 208 -4.16 2.37 -0.76
CA GLY A 208 -3.34 1.17 -0.53
C GLY A 208 -2.13 1.51 0.33
N TYR A 209 -1.27 2.38 -0.18
CA TYR A 209 -0.02 2.77 0.45
C TYR A 209 0.01 4.29 0.67
N ALA A 210 -0.29 4.73 1.89
CA ALA A 210 -0.23 6.12 2.31
C ALA A 210 1.15 6.42 2.93
N LEU A 211 2.08 6.91 2.10
CA LEU A 211 3.44 7.24 2.48
C LEU A 211 3.54 8.74 2.80
N MET A 212 3.78 9.10 4.07
CA MET A 212 3.85 10.51 4.48
C MET A 212 5.12 10.87 5.24
N GLN A 213 5.70 12.03 4.90
CA GLN A 213 6.79 12.71 5.62
C GLN A 213 7.98 11.80 5.92
N SER A 214 8.33 10.97 4.94
CA SER A 214 9.25 9.84 5.09
C SER A 214 10.35 9.87 4.02
N LYS A 215 11.46 9.15 4.24
CA LYS A 215 12.61 9.15 3.32
C LYS A 215 13.40 7.86 3.39
N PHE A 216 14.18 7.60 2.33
CA PHE A 216 14.99 6.39 2.20
C PHE A 216 14.15 5.11 2.28
N LEU A 217 12.93 5.15 1.77
CA LEU A 217 12.05 3.97 1.74
C LEU A 217 12.42 3.06 0.57
N THR A 218 12.25 1.76 0.78
CA THR A 218 12.29 0.74 -0.28
C THR A 218 10.88 0.16 -0.40
N VAL A 219 10.14 0.58 -1.43
CA VAL A 219 8.75 0.17 -1.70
C VAL A 219 8.75 -0.66 -2.96
N VAL A 220 8.80 -1.99 -2.82
CA VAL A 220 9.11 -2.89 -3.93
C VAL A 220 8.15 -4.07 -4.03
N ASN A 221 7.75 -4.44 -5.24
CA ASN A 221 6.91 -5.61 -5.52
C ASN A 221 5.54 -5.60 -4.81
N ASN A 222 5.03 -4.43 -4.41
CA ASN A 222 3.73 -4.36 -3.76
C ASN A 222 2.60 -4.32 -4.80
N ARG A 223 1.44 -4.83 -4.41
CA ARG A 223 0.22 -4.83 -5.22
C ARG A 223 -0.88 -4.01 -4.53
N SER A 224 -1.61 -3.21 -5.31
CA SER A 224 -2.73 -2.38 -4.85
C SER A 224 -3.89 -2.50 -5.82
N GLU A 225 -5.05 -2.93 -5.34
CA GLU A 225 -6.20 -3.25 -6.19
C GLU A 225 -7.51 -2.63 -5.72
N ASN A 226 -8.24 -2.08 -6.68
CA ASN A 226 -9.60 -1.56 -6.49
C ASN A 226 -9.69 -0.51 -5.38
N ASP A 227 -8.64 0.29 -5.22
CA ASP A 227 -8.64 1.37 -4.25
C ASP A 227 -9.49 2.55 -4.72
N GLN A 228 -10.02 3.30 -3.77
CA GLN A 228 -10.93 4.40 -4.09
C GLN A 228 -10.20 5.66 -4.53
N ASN A 229 -9.23 6.13 -3.72
CA ASN A 229 -8.62 7.45 -3.91
C ASN A 229 -7.20 7.35 -4.45
N TYR A 230 -6.38 6.48 -3.88
CA TYR A 230 -4.96 6.39 -4.18
C TYR A 230 -4.48 4.95 -4.13
N GLY A 231 -3.73 4.48 -5.13
CA GLY A 231 -2.97 3.24 -4.99
C GLY A 231 -1.75 3.49 -4.10
N ILE A 232 -0.91 4.41 -4.53
CA ILE A 232 0.18 4.97 -3.73
C ILE A 232 -0.02 6.49 -3.57
N LEU A 233 -0.01 6.96 -2.33
CA LEU A 233 0.02 8.36 -1.96
C LEU A 233 1.41 8.68 -1.41
N MET A 234 2.17 9.52 -2.12
CA MET A 234 3.45 10.06 -1.67
C MET A 234 3.28 11.52 -1.27
N ASN A 235 3.37 11.80 0.03
CA ASN A 235 3.29 13.14 0.57
C ASN A 235 4.57 13.48 1.35
N PHE A 236 5.40 14.39 0.83
CA PHE A 236 6.74 14.65 1.37
C PHE A 236 7.61 13.39 1.46
N ILE A 237 7.70 12.63 0.36
CA ILE A 237 8.62 11.48 0.25
C ILE A 237 9.87 11.87 -0.52
N THR A 238 11.05 11.56 0.05
CA THR A 238 12.33 11.90 -0.57
C THR A 238 13.32 10.75 -0.57
N ASN A 239 14.24 10.75 -1.54
CA ASN A 239 15.36 9.81 -1.61
C ASN A 239 14.93 8.34 -1.47
N SER A 240 13.76 7.98 -2.01
CA SER A 240 13.17 6.65 -1.86
C SER A 240 13.11 5.93 -3.19
N THR A 241 13.04 4.59 -3.14
CA THR A 241 12.91 3.72 -4.30
C THR A 241 11.53 3.08 -4.31
N ILE A 242 10.78 3.33 -5.37
CA ILE A 242 9.45 2.79 -5.66
C ILE A 242 9.61 1.95 -6.93
N ASP A 243 9.76 0.64 -6.77
CA ASP A 243 10.16 -0.25 -7.88
C ASP A 243 9.24 -1.46 -8.01
N ASN A 244 8.89 -1.83 -9.25
CA ASN A 244 8.14 -3.04 -9.57
C ASN A 244 6.81 -3.19 -8.79
N ASN A 245 6.13 -2.09 -8.45
CA ASN A 245 4.81 -2.15 -7.82
C ASN A 245 3.71 -2.23 -8.88
N HIS A 246 2.64 -2.95 -8.56
CA HIS A 246 1.50 -3.16 -9.46
C HIS A 246 0.23 -2.54 -8.87
N ILE A 247 -0.22 -1.45 -9.48
CA ILE A 247 -1.37 -0.66 -9.05
C ILE A 247 -2.47 -0.77 -10.11
N ILE A 248 -3.64 -1.27 -9.72
CA ILE A 248 -4.71 -1.62 -10.65
C ILE A 248 -6.05 -1.09 -10.15
N GLY A 249 -6.80 -0.45 -11.06
CA GLY A 249 -8.22 -0.21 -10.84
C GLY A 249 -8.52 0.87 -9.82
N VAL A 250 -7.63 1.85 -9.64
CA VAL A 250 -7.85 2.94 -8.68
C VAL A 250 -8.86 3.93 -9.27
N GLN A 251 -10.11 3.83 -8.83
CA GLN A 251 -11.23 4.57 -9.44
C GLN A 251 -12.26 4.98 -8.39
N THR A 252 -12.76 6.22 -8.53
CA THR A 252 -13.83 6.71 -7.66
C THR A 252 -15.10 5.89 -7.87
N GLY A 253 -15.65 5.32 -6.81
CA GLY A 253 -16.92 4.59 -6.83
C GLY A 253 -16.84 3.15 -7.34
N ARG A 254 -15.65 2.62 -7.65
CA ARG A 254 -15.45 1.19 -7.98
C ARG A 254 -15.41 0.32 -6.73
N ASN A 255 -14.90 0.84 -5.62
CA ASN A 255 -14.82 0.12 -4.35
C ASN A 255 -16.23 -0.02 -3.72
N PRO A 256 -16.78 -1.25 -3.56
CA PRO A 256 -18.15 -1.48 -3.10
C PRO A 256 -18.36 -1.05 -1.64
N HIS A 257 -17.30 -1.00 -0.83
CA HIS A 257 -17.37 -0.65 0.59
C HIS A 257 -17.33 0.86 0.84
N LEU A 258 -17.01 1.66 -0.19
CA LEU A 258 -16.79 3.10 -0.06
C LEU A 258 -17.59 3.93 -1.07
N VAL A 259 -18.66 3.37 -1.64
CA VAL A 259 -19.55 4.02 -2.63
C VAL A 259 -20.33 5.18 -2.00
N GLU A 260 -20.63 5.13 -0.70
CA GLU A 260 -21.36 6.20 -0.03
C GLU A 260 -20.54 7.51 -0.02
N ASN A 261 -21.10 8.54 -0.67
CA ASN A 261 -20.47 9.85 -0.92
C ASN A 261 -19.38 9.89 -2.02
N SER A 262 -19.21 8.84 -2.82
CA SER A 262 -18.25 8.83 -3.94
C SER A 262 -18.74 9.56 -5.20
N ASN A 263 -19.90 10.22 -5.14
CA ASN A 263 -20.49 10.87 -6.31
C ASN A 263 -19.76 12.18 -6.67
N LYS A 264 -18.95 12.11 -7.73
CA LYS A 264 -18.63 13.20 -8.69
C LYS A 264 -18.20 14.55 -8.08
N ILE A 265 -17.38 14.54 -7.03
CA ILE A 265 -16.65 15.74 -6.63
C ILE A 265 -15.43 15.87 -7.56
N SER A 266 -15.33 16.97 -8.30
CA SER A 266 -14.15 17.29 -9.12
C SER A 266 -12.90 17.28 -8.23
N GLY A 267 -11.86 16.52 -8.59
CA GLY A 267 -10.66 16.34 -7.77
C GLY A 267 -10.62 15.04 -6.94
N ALA A 268 -11.74 14.33 -6.82
CA ALA A 268 -11.84 13.05 -6.11
C ALA A 268 -11.46 11.82 -6.97
N GLU A 269 -10.90 12.03 -8.18
CA GLU A 269 -10.55 10.95 -9.11
C GLU A 269 -9.59 9.95 -8.46
N GLY A 270 -9.77 8.66 -8.71
CA GLY A 270 -8.83 7.63 -8.26
C GLY A 270 -7.46 7.76 -8.95
N LYS A 271 -6.39 7.87 -8.19
CA LYS A 271 -5.02 8.11 -8.71
C LYS A 271 -4.14 6.90 -8.41
N ALA A 272 -3.60 6.24 -9.44
CA ALA A 272 -2.73 5.10 -9.23
C ALA A 272 -1.51 5.49 -8.39
N LEU A 273 -0.87 6.62 -8.73
CA LEU A 273 0.16 7.26 -7.93
C LEU A 273 -0.10 8.77 -7.82
N PHE A 274 -0.15 9.29 -6.59
CA PHE A 274 -0.21 10.73 -6.31
C PHE A 274 1.05 11.20 -5.59
N MET A 275 1.60 12.31 -6.04
CA MET A 275 2.82 12.90 -5.51
C MET A 275 2.61 14.36 -5.12
N TYR A 276 2.84 14.64 -3.84
CA TYR A 276 2.85 15.98 -3.27
C TYR A 276 4.20 16.24 -2.62
N ASN A 277 4.88 17.31 -3.05
CA ASN A 277 6.20 17.73 -2.59
C ASN A 277 7.19 16.56 -2.36
N SER A 278 7.23 15.64 -3.32
CA SER A 278 8.05 14.42 -3.24
C SER A 278 9.12 14.44 -4.32
N VAL A 279 10.39 14.43 -3.92
CA VAL A 279 11.55 14.74 -4.79
C VAL A 279 12.70 13.77 -4.57
N PHE A 280 13.59 13.63 -5.56
CA PHE A 280 14.76 12.74 -5.50
C PHE A 280 14.41 11.25 -5.32
N ASN A 281 13.26 10.82 -5.81
CA ASN A 281 12.85 9.42 -5.76
C ASN A 281 13.12 8.71 -7.09
N ASN A 282 13.36 7.40 -7.01
CA ASN A 282 13.40 6.50 -8.15
C ASN A 282 12.06 5.79 -8.25
N ILE A 283 11.27 6.09 -9.28
CA ILE A 283 9.97 5.49 -9.55
C ILE A 283 10.12 4.73 -10.87
N ILE A 284 10.45 3.44 -10.75
CA ILE A 284 10.89 2.64 -11.90
C ILE A 284 10.15 1.31 -11.97
N ASN A 285 9.95 0.80 -13.19
CA ASN A 285 9.33 -0.50 -13.44
C ASN A 285 7.96 -0.72 -12.77
N ASN A 286 7.21 0.33 -12.43
CA ASN A 286 5.89 0.16 -11.84
C ASN A 286 4.83 0.00 -12.93
N GLN A 287 3.73 -0.68 -12.60
CA GLN A 287 2.55 -0.80 -13.46
C GLN A 287 1.40 0.02 -12.87
N PHE A 288 0.88 0.97 -13.65
CA PHE A 288 -0.25 1.82 -13.30
C PHE A 288 -1.37 1.59 -14.30
N ASN A 289 -2.32 0.74 -13.90
CA ASN A 289 -3.31 0.17 -14.81
C ASN A 289 -4.73 0.56 -14.40
N GLU A 290 -5.59 0.78 -15.39
CA GLU A 290 -7.05 0.93 -15.23
C GLU A 290 -7.48 1.96 -14.17
N SER A 291 -6.75 3.06 -13.99
CA SER A 291 -7.08 4.08 -12.99
C SER A 291 -7.76 5.31 -13.63
N ASP A 292 -8.44 6.14 -12.82
CA ASP A 292 -8.95 7.41 -13.37
C ASP A 292 -7.78 8.31 -13.78
N LEU A 293 -6.74 8.35 -12.96
CA LEU A 293 -5.46 9.00 -13.26
C LEU A 293 -4.31 8.00 -13.04
N GLY A 294 -3.40 7.88 -14.01
CA GLY A 294 -2.18 7.09 -13.84
C GLY A 294 -1.26 7.71 -12.78
N ILE A 295 -0.70 8.88 -13.07
CA ILE A 295 0.06 9.67 -12.08
C ILE A 295 -0.48 11.10 -11.98
N HIS A 296 -0.58 11.62 -10.77
CA HIS A 296 -0.81 13.03 -10.52
C HIS A 296 0.31 13.64 -9.66
N LEU A 297 1.05 14.61 -10.21
CA LEU A 297 2.10 15.34 -9.49
C LEU A 297 1.71 16.80 -9.28
N THR A 298 1.98 17.28 -8.07
CA THR A 298 1.78 18.67 -7.69
C THR A 298 2.81 19.12 -6.65
N ALA A 299 2.79 20.42 -6.33
CA ALA A 299 3.58 21.04 -5.27
C ALA A 299 5.10 20.79 -5.37
N GLY A 300 5.67 20.91 -6.56
CA GLY A 300 7.12 20.84 -6.76
C GLY A 300 7.71 19.43 -6.64
N SER A 301 6.90 18.38 -6.90
CA SER A 301 7.36 16.97 -6.96
C SER A 301 8.25 16.70 -8.19
N GLU A 302 9.35 17.43 -8.28
CA GLU A 302 10.32 17.47 -9.37
C GLU A 302 11.59 16.70 -8.99
N ASP A 303 12.53 16.55 -9.92
CA ASP A 303 13.82 15.89 -9.67
C ASP A 303 13.67 14.42 -9.22
N ASN A 304 12.67 13.73 -9.77
CA ASN A 304 12.49 12.28 -9.62
C ASN A 304 12.92 11.58 -10.91
N VAL A 305 13.41 10.35 -10.79
CA VAL A 305 13.63 9.46 -11.94
C VAL A 305 12.35 8.66 -12.17
N ILE A 306 11.70 8.88 -13.32
CA ILE A 306 10.47 8.17 -13.70
C ILE A 306 10.72 7.49 -15.05
N SER A 307 11.09 6.21 -15.02
CA SER A 307 11.49 5.46 -16.23
C SER A 307 11.16 3.98 -16.11
N GLY A 308 10.89 3.31 -17.23
CA GLY A 308 10.59 1.88 -17.30
C GLY A 308 9.22 1.50 -16.73
N ASN A 309 8.39 2.47 -16.35
CA ASN A 309 7.03 2.22 -15.88
C ASN A 309 6.09 1.90 -17.04
N THR A 310 4.96 1.29 -16.73
CA THR A 310 3.91 0.91 -17.67
C THR A 310 2.60 1.58 -17.29
N PHE A 311 2.02 2.32 -18.24
CA PHE A 311 0.75 3.02 -18.08
C PHE A 311 -0.29 2.46 -19.05
N ILE A 312 -1.24 1.67 -18.54
CA ILE A 312 -2.22 0.97 -19.38
C ILE A 312 -3.64 1.35 -19.01
N SER A 313 -4.41 1.79 -20.02
CA SER A 313 -5.87 1.97 -19.92
C SER A 313 -6.31 2.87 -18.76
N ASN A 314 -5.49 3.85 -18.37
CA ASN A 314 -5.93 4.92 -17.48
C ASN A 314 -6.80 5.91 -18.27
N LYS A 315 -7.79 6.54 -17.62
CA LYS A 315 -8.63 7.55 -18.30
C LYS A 315 -7.82 8.78 -18.70
N GLU A 316 -6.87 9.17 -17.86
CA GLU A 316 -5.87 10.20 -18.13
C GLU A 316 -4.53 9.70 -17.56
N GLN A 317 -3.48 9.64 -18.40
CA GLN A 317 -2.21 9.01 -18.03
C GLN A 317 -1.45 9.82 -16.97
N VAL A 318 -1.35 11.13 -17.17
CA VAL A 318 -0.63 12.04 -16.29
C VAL A 318 -1.46 13.29 -16.04
N LYS A 319 -1.41 13.79 -14.81
CA LYS A 319 -1.80 15.14 -14.44
C LYS A 319 -0.62 15.84 -13.78
N TYR A 320 0.01 16.77 -14.49
CA TYR A 320 1.19 17.48 -14.02
C TYR A 320 0.91 18.97 -13.77
N VAL A 321 0.98 19.38 -12.50
CA VAL A 321 0.71 20.77 -12.08
C VAL A 321 2.02 21.48 -11.74
N SER A 322 2.81 21.85 -12.75
CA SER A 322 3.98 22.73 -12.63
C SER A 322 4.29 23.43 -13.98
N ASN A 323 5.26 24.35 -13.95
CA ASN A 323 5.75 25.16 -15.06
C ASN A 323 7.17 24.78 -15.51
N ARG A 324 7.76 23.71 -14.96
CA ARG A 324 9.07 23.20 -15.39
C ARG A 324 8.90 22.05 -16.38
N LYS A 325 9.87 21.93 -17.29
CA LYS A 325 9.95 20.78 -18.21
C LYS A 325 10.55 19.59 -17.44
N GLN A 326 10.03 18.39 -17.65
CA GLN A 326 10.55 17.16 -17.04
C GLN A 326 10.63 16.08 -18.12
N ASP A 327 11.81 15.47 -18.27
CA ASP A 327 12.00 14.29 -19.12
C ASP A 327 11.81 13.04 -18.27
N TRP A 328 10.83 12.21 -18.62
CA TRP A 328 10.56 10.93 -17.96
C TRP A 328 11.22 9.80 -18.71
N SER A 329 12.51 9.97 -18.93
CA SER A 329 13.41 8.93 -19.42
C SER A 329 14.73 9.02 -18.67
N ALA A 330 15.43 7.90 -18.57
CA ALA A 330 16.74 7.82 -17.96
C ALA A 330 17.62 6.90 -18.80
N ASN A 331 18.83 7.34 -19.13
CA ASN A 331 19.80 6.56 -19.91
C ASN A 331 19.23 6.01 -21.24
N GLY A 332 18.45 6.82 -21.96
CA GLY A 332 17.83 6.42 -23.22
C GLY A 332 16.67 5.44 -23.08
N ARG A 333 16.12 5.27 -21.87
CA ARG A 333 14.97 4.40 -21.59
C ARG A 333 13.86 5.18 -20.88
N GLY A 334 12.71 5.28 -21.52
CA GLY A 334 11.49 5.91 -21.01
C GLY A 334 10.50 4.91 -20.46
N ASN A 335 9.22 5.24 -20.55
CA ASN A 335 8.09 4.46 -20.05
C ASN A 335 7.25 3.90 -21.20
N TYR A 336 6.47 2.87 -20.93
CA TYR A 336 5.47 2.36 -21.86
C TYR A 336 4.12 3.04 -21.62
N TRP A 337 3.48 3.50 -22.69
CA TRP A 337 2.19 4.18 -22.66
C TRP A 337 1.23 3.51 -23.63
N SER A 338 0.08 3.02 -23.14
CA SER A 338 -0.89 2.30 -23.99
C SER A 338 -1.51 3.14 -25.11
N ASP A 339 -1.41 4.46 -25.01
CA ASP A 339 -1.89 5.46 -25.97
C ASP A 339 -0.76 6.07 -26.81
N TYR A 340 0.46 5.55 -26.72
CA TYR A 340 1.56 5.96 -27.59
C TYR A 340 1.33 5.47 -29.03
N LEU A 341 1.33 6.40 -29.98
CA LEU A 341 1.12 6.14 -31.41
C LEU A 341 2.34 6.47 -32.26
N GLY A 342 3.53 6.54 -31.65
CA GLY A 342 4.78 6.75 -32.39
C GLY A 342 5.24 5.49 -33.10
N TRP A 343 6.44 5.58 -33.68
CA TRP A 343 7.07 4.53 -34.46
C TRP A 343 8.51 4.34 -34.00
N ASP A 344 9.04 3.16 -34.29
CA ASP A 344 10.42 2.75 -34.05
C ASP A 344 10.97 2.26 -35.39
N MET A 345 11.69 3.14 -36.10
CA MET A 345 12.22 2.87 -37.44
C MET A 345 13.52 2.07 -37.40
N ASN A 346 14.26 2.13 -36.30
CA ASN A 346 15.52 1.42 -36.10
C ASN A 346 15.35 0.07 -35.37
N ASP A 347 14.14 -0.28 -34.96
CA ASP A 347 13.73 -1.54 -34.33
C ASP A 347 14.53 -1.85 -33.05
N ASP A 348 14.79 -0.81 -32.23
CA ASP A 348 15.52 -0.93 -30.97
C ASP A 348 14.60 -1.07 -29.73
N GLY A 349 13.28 -1.05 -29.95
CA GLY A 349 12.24 -1.13 -28.93
C GLY A 349 11.89 0.20 -28.26
N VAL A 350 12.49 1.30 -28.71
CA VAL A 350 12.26 2.67 -28.24
C VAL A 350 11.65 3.48 -29.39
N GLY A 351 10.63 4.27 -29.08
CA GLY A 351 9.98 5.12 -30.07
C GLY A 351 10.84 6.32 -30.47
N ASP A 352 10.97 6.55 -31.77
CA ASP A 352 11.72 7.67 -32.37
C ASP A 352 11.06 9.04 -32.13
N THR A 353 9.80 9.05 -31.68
CA THR A 353 9.04 10.27 -31.42
C THR A 353 8.80 10.43 -29.93
N GLN A 354 9.15 11.59 -29.37
CA GLN A 354 8.84 11.91 -27.97
C GLN A 354 7.34 11.77 -27.66
N TYR A 355 7.01 11.24 -26.49
CA TYR A 355 5.64 11.22 -25.98
C TYR A 355 5.41 12.43 -25.05
N GLU A 356 4.26 13.08 -25.18
CA GLU A 356 3.85 14.20 -24.32
C GLU A 356 2.46 13.85 -23.74
N PRO A 357 2.37 13.44 -22.45
CA PRO A 357 1.09 13.00 -21.87
C PRO A 357 0.09 14.14 -21.62
N ASN A 358 0.56 15.40 -21.65
CA ASN A 358 -0.29 16.57 -21.46
C ASN A 358 0.12 17.70 -22.39
N ASP A 359 -0.87 18.41 -22.93
CA ASP A 359 -0.67 19.62 -23.72
C ASP A 359 -1.17 20.89 -22.99
N GLY A 360 -1.01 22.07 -23.63
CA GLY A 360 -1.47 23.33 -23.05
C GLY A 360 -3.00 23.45 -22.96
N VAL A 361 -3.73 22.66 -23.75
CA VAL A 361 -5.20 22.59 -23.72
C VAL A 361 -5.66 21.80 -22.51
N ASP A 362 -4.98 20.72 -22.14
CA ASP A 362 -5.30 19.92 -20.95
C ASP A 362 -5.21 20.77 -19.67
N LYS A 363 -4.20 21.65 -19.57
CA LYS A 363 -4.11 22.63 -18.47
C LYS A 363 -5.27 23.62 -18.44
N LEU A 364 -5.74 24.07 -19.60
CA LEU A 364 -6.92 24.94 -19.70
C LEU A 364 -8.17 24.20 -19.21
N LEU A 365 -8.32 22.93 -19.58
CA LEU A 365 -9.44 22.08 -19.18
C LEU A 365 -9.44 21.79 -17.67
N TRP A 366 -8.27 21.62 -17.04
CA TRP A 366 -8.19 21.49 -15.59
C TRP A 366 -8.55 22.79 -14.87
N LYS A 367 -8.13 23.95 -15.41
CA LYS A 367 -8.44 25.26 -14.82
C LYS A 367 -9.92 25.64 -14.98
N TYR A 368 -10.52 25.27 -16.11
CA TYR A 368 -11.92 25.56 -16.44
C TYR A 368 -12.65 24.26 -16.83
N PRO A 369 -13.10 23.44 -15.86
CA PRO A 369 -13.76 22.17 -16.15
C PRO A 369 -14.98 22.27 -17.07
N ALA A 370 -15.67 23.42 -17.09
CA ALA A 370 -16.80 23.69 -17.98
C ALA A 370 -16.43 23.62 -19.48
N VAL A 371 -15.16 23.81 -19.82
CA VAL A 371 -14.64 23.77 -21.21
C VAL A 371 -14.55 22.33 -21.74
N LYS A 372 -14.67 21.30 -20.88
CA LYS A 372 -14.68 19.88 -21.33
C LYS A 372 -15.79 19.57 -22.35
N VAL A 373 -16.89 20.32 -22.36
CA VAL A 373 -17.95 20.17 -23.39
C VAL A 373 -17.45 20.47 -24.81
N LEU A 374 -16.34 21.22 -24.94
CA LEU A 374 -15.76 21.63 -26.21
C LEU A 374 -14.59 20.74 -26.66
N LEU A 375 -14.30 19.64 -25.95
CA LEU A 375 -13.13 18.77 -26.19
C LEU A 375 -12.98 18.31 -27.65
N ASN A 376 -14.10 18.02 -28.32
CA ASN A 376 -14.14 17.58 -29.71
C ASN A 376 -14.63 18.69 -30.66
N SER A 377 -14.55 19.95 -30.25
CA SER A 377 -14.91 21.07 -31.11
C SER A 377 -13.76 21.39 -32.08
N PRO A 378 -14.05 21.86 -33.30
CA PRO A 378 -13.03 22.28 -34.25
C PRO A 378 -12.05 23.32 -33.70
N ALA A 379 -12.50 24.17 -32.76
CA ALA A 379 -11.64 25.17 -32.12
C ALA A 379 -10.54 24.54 -31.25
N VAL A 380 -10.88 23.49 -30.48
CA VAL A 380 -9.92 22.75 -29.65
C VAL A 380 -8.95 21.94 -30.52
N GLU A 381 -9.44 21.28 -31.56
CA GLU A 381 -8.58 20.56 -32.52
C GLU A 381 -7.60 21.51 -33.23
N THR A 382 -8.08 22.67 -33.67
CA THR A 382 -7.25 23.71 -34.29
C THR A 382 -6.17 24.20 -33.32
N LEU A 383 -6.53 24.45 -32.06
CA LEU A 383 -5.58 24.88 -31.03
C LEU A 383 -4.49 23.82 -30.77
N ARG A 384 -4.87 22.55 -30.68
CA ARG A 384 -3.93 21.42 -30.57
C ARG A 384 -3.01 21.32 -31.78
N TRP A 385 -3.55 21.48 -32.99
CA TRP A 385 -2.75 21.49 -34.22
C TRP A 385 -1.74 22.65 -34.24
N VAL A 386 -2.16 23.87 -33.88
CA VAL A 386 -1.27 25.04 -33.79
C VAL A 386 -0.13 24.78 -32.79
N GLN A 387 -0.41 24.22 -31.62
CA GLN A 387 0.62 23.90 -30.63
C GLN A 387 1.60 22.82 -31.11
N ARG A 388 1.16 21.88 -31.95
CA ARG A 388 2.05 20.88 -32.58
C ARG A 388 2.96 21.51 -33.64
N GLN A 389 2.45 22.42 -34.46
CA GLN A 389 3.22 23.07 -35.54
C GLN A 389 4.15 24.19 -35.04
N PHE A 390 3.77 24.86 -33.95
CA PHE A 390 4.50 25.98 -33.39
C PHE A 390 4.87 25.71 -31.91
N PRO A 391 5.97 24.96 -31.66
CA PRO A 391 6.39 24.56 -30.32
C PRO A 391 6.59 25.71 -29.32
N VAL A 392 6.78 26.95 -29.80
CA VAL A 392 6.90 28.16 -28.98
C VAL A 392 5.63 28.44 -28.13
N PHE A 393 4.47 27.93 -28.53
CA PHE A 393 3.21 28.06 -27.79
C PHE A 393 2.92 26.89 -26.84
N LYS A 394 3.82 25.90 -26.74
CA LYS A 394 3.66 24.79 -25.81
C LYS A 394 3.94 25.24 -24.38
N SER A 395 3.06 24.88 -23.45
CA SER A 395 3.33 25.05 -22.03
C SER A 395 4.41 24.04 -21.60
N PRO A 396 5.39 24.43 -20.77
CA PRO A 396 6.32 23.46 -20.19
C PRO A 396 5.58 22.35 -19.46
N GLY A 397 6.02 21.11 -19.61
CA GLY A 397 5.34 19.95 -19.04
C GLY A 397 6.23 18.72 -19.01
N VAL A 398 5.58 17.58 -18.74
CA VAL A 398 6.20 16.26 -18.82
C VAL A 398 6.29 15.85 -20.28
N TYR A 399 7.40 15.24 -20.64
CA TYR A 399 7.57 14.51 -21.88
C TYR A 399 8.45 13.29 -21.62
N ASP A 400 8.40 12.32 -22.50
CA ASP A 400 9.24 11.13 -22.48
C ASP A 400 10.01 11.10 -23.81
N SER A 401 11.33 11.28 -23.76
CA SER A 401 12.17 11.29 -24.96
C SER A 401 12.52 9.90 -25.49
N ALA A 402 12.23 8.84 -24.75
CA ALA A 402 12.57 7.47 -25.12
C ALA A 402 11.41 6.49 -24.77
N PRO A 403 10.17 6.75 -25.24
CA PRO A 403 9.02 5.92 -24.89
C PRO A 403 9.23 4.48 -25.37
N LEU A 404 8.81 3.50 -24.57
CA LEU A 404 8.96 2.10 -24.91
C LEU A 404 7.85 1.66 -25.88
N MET A 405 8.22 0.93 -26.94
CA MET A 405 7.26 0.37 -27.90
C MET A 405 6.48 -0.82 -27.36
N ASN A 406 7.08 -1.56 -26.42
CA ASN A 406 6.49 -2.75 -25.82
C ASN A 406 6.47 -2.62 -24.30
N SER A 407 5.38 -3.09 -23.68
CA SER A 407 5.31 -3.15 -22.22
C SER A 407 6.37 -4.13 -21.71
N PRO A 408 7.23 -3.74 -20.74
CA PRO A 408 8.15 -4.65 -20.06
C PRO A 408 7.46 -5.86 -19.40
N PHE A 409 6.13 -5.78 -19.21
CA PHE A 409 5.31 -6.80 -18.57
C PHE A 409 4.38 -7.54 -19.55
N ALA A 410 4.52 -7.31 -20.85
CA ALA A 410 3.81 -8.12 -21.85
C ALA A 410 4.33 -9.56 -21.82
N ASN A 411 3.42 -10.53 -21.65
CA ASN A 411 3.77 -11.93 -21.60
C ASN A 411 4.46 -12.36 -22.92
N PRO A 412 5.69 -12.91 -22.91
CA PRO A 412 6.43 -13.25 -24.12
C PRO A 412 5.70 -14.22 -25.06
N GLU A 413 4.78 -15.04 -24.53
CA GLU A 413 4.01 -16.01 -25.33
C GLU A 413 2.88 -15.37 -26.17
N ALA A 414 2.42 -14.16 -25.80
CA ALA A 414 1.35 -13.49 -26.53
C ALA A 414 1.86 -12.83 -27.83
N SER A 415 3.13 -12.44 -27.91
CA SER A 415 3.71 -11.81 -29.10
C SER A 415 3.99 -12.82 -30.22
N THR A 416 4.27 -14.09 -29.89
CA THR A 416 4.46 -15.17 -30.88
C THR A 416 3.18 -15.61 -31.58
N ALA A 417 2.00 -15.37 -30.99
CA ALA A 417 0.72 -15.73 -31.62
C ALA A 417 0.31 -14.75 -32.73
N ALA A 418 0.75 -13.48 -32.64
CA ALA A 418 0.45 -12.46 -33.64
C ALA A 418 1.27 -12.63 -34.94
N SER A 419 2.50 -13.15 -34.86
CA SER A 419 3.35 -13.41 -36.03
C SER A 419 3.04 -14.72 -36.77
N ALA A 420 2.33 -15.65 -36.13
CA ALA A 420 1.95 -16.93 -36.76
C ALA A 420 0.70 -16.82 -37.66
N ASN A 421 -0.13 -15.78 -37.48
CA ASN A 421 -1.37 -15.60 -38.26
C ASN A 421 -1.19 -14.85 -39.58
N SER A 422 -0.02 -14.30 -39.89
CA SER A 422 0.27 -13.62 -41.15
C SER A 422 0.76 -14.54 -42.29
N ASN A 423 0.94 -15.85 -42.02
CA ASN A 423 1.47 -16.83 -42.98
C ASN A 423 0.47 -17.94 -43.37
N ARG A 424 -0.82 -17.62 -43.54
CA ARG A 424 -1.75 -18.52 -44.23
C ARG A 424 -2.06 -18.01 -45.65
N PRO A 425 -1.71 -18.73 -46.72
CA PRO A 425 -2.10 -18.34 -48.07
C PRO A 425 -3.61 -18.53 -48.25
N GLU A 426 -4.29 -17.50 -48.76
CA GLU A 426 -5.71 -17.54 -49.12
C GLU A 426 -5.95 -18.56 -50.23
N ALA A 427 -6.75 -19.59 -49.94
CA ALA A 427 -7.23 -20.52 -50.95
C ALA A 427 -8.41 -19.88 -51.70
N LEU A 428 -8.14 -19.49 -52.96
CA LEU A 428 -9.15 -19.15 -53.96
C LEU A 428 -10.10 -20.34 -54.19
N THR A 429 -11.36 -20.22 -53.80
CA THR A 429 -12.43 -21.09 -54.30
C THR A 429 -13.27 -20.34 -55.34
N GLN A 430 -13.00 -20.63 -56.61
CA GLN A 430 -13.99 -20.49 -57.67
C GLN A 430 -14.93 -21.70 -57.64
N ARG A 431 -16.22 -21.46 -57.48
CA ARG A 431 -17.31 -21.87 -58.39
C ARG A 431 -18.66 -21.48 -57.83
#